data_AF-A0A7S0PZC9-F1
#
_entry.id   AF-A0A7S0PZC9-F1
#
_cell.length_a   1.000
_cell.length_b   1.000
_cell.length_c   1.000
_cell.angle_alpha   90.00
_cell.angle_beta   90.00
_cell.angle_gamma   90.00
#
_symmetry.space_group_name_H-M   'P 1'
#
loop_
_entity.id
_entity.type
_entity.pdbx_description
1 polymer ?
#
loop_
_entity_poly.entity_id
_entity_poly.type
_entity_poly.pdbx_seq_one_letter_code
_entity_poly.pdbx_strand_id
1 'polypeptide(L)'
;MLALWAAAAGLSSARWPQLRTACAPLLAGPVMSGPCAATPARQQAKRVLFDAINKFDGMKERDGAVSIDFGVKGGELDKDSRAPSNLAANGGFYAVSDDVGRAADSVLQAVDALELLNPTADATQFFGTREGALCPLHGSWCNIFTTAADATFSAKSKRGDATVYNRVDGVTGRVWNVINFLGTENATGPPALEQFRVQLSATALSPKRLELVFRVVQARLTKLSVPLPLLCFPLLIAAFRRLGLPALGGVLPLLLSAFLVKVPALPLPLFGRRVSLTFPVPGPALTSVLFFFSRKERPRAYFDVLYLDDELRVHRTGQGNIFVQRKPLWG
;
A
#
# COMPACT_ATOMS: atom_id res chain seq x y z
N MET A 1 -0.60 -3.24 -16.53
CA MET A 1 -0.81 -2.38 -15.34
C MET A 1 -1.45 -3.11 -14.15
N LEU A 2 -2.50 -3.94 -14.33
CA LEU A 2 -3.12 -4.70 -13.22
C LEU A 2 -2.37 -5.98 -12.79
N ALA A 3 -1.47 -6.52 -13.64
CA ALA A 3 -0.73 -7.77 -13.37
C ALA A 3 0.48 -7.61 -12.42
N LEU A 4 0.77 -6.39 -11.95
CA LEU A 4 2.02 -6.05 -11.27
C LEU A 4 1.92 -5.85 -9.75
N TRP A 5 0.71 -5.86 -9.18
CA TRP A 5 0.48 -5.54 -7.76
C TRP A 5 0.03 -6.73 -6.90
N ALA A 6 -0.06 -7.93 -7.47
CA ALA A 6 -0.32 -9.17 -6.73
C ALA A 6 0.95 -9.79 -6.08
N ALA A 7 2.07 -9.06 -6.10
CA ALA A 7 3.39 -9.59 -5.77
C ALA A 7 3.71 -9.66 -4.26
N ALA A 8 2.86 -9.11 -3.38
CA ALA A 8 3.15 -9.00 -1.95
C ALA A 8 2.33 -9.93 -1.02
N ALA A 9 1.55 -10.89 -1.54
CA ALA A 9 0.64 -11.71 -0.72
C ALA A 9 1.03 -13.21 -0.66
N GLY A 10 1.58 -13.65 0.48
CA GLY A 10 1.93 -15.04 0.80
C GLY A 10 0.96 -15.73 1.78
N LEU A 11 0.78 -17.06 1.61
CA LEU A 11 -0.21 -18.01 2.22
C LEU A 11 0.32 -18.60 3.57
N SER A 12 -0.37 -19.36 4.45
CA SER A 12 -1.54 -20.28 4.36
C SER A 12 -2.21 -20.53 5.74
N SER A 13 -3.44 -21.04 5.70
CA SER A 13 -4.31 -21.49 6.79
C SER A 13 -3.96 -22.89 7.34
N ALA A 14 -3.80 -22.99 8.65
CA ALA A 14 -4.05 -24.22 9.42
C ALA A 14 -5.26 -23.98 10.32
N ARG A 15 -6.27 -24.85 10.24
CA ARG A 15 -7.39 -24.91 11.20
C ARG A 15 -6.81 -25.31 12.57
N TRP A 16 -6.78 -24.37 13.50
CA TRP A 16 -6.60 -24.67 14.92
C TRP A 16 -7.97 -24.79 15.61
N PRO A 17 -8.12 -25.68 16.60
CA PRO A 17 -9.38 -25.83 17.31
C PRO A 17 -9.70 -24.54 18.08
N GLN A 18 -10.99 -24.16 18.08
CA GLN A 18 -11.52 -23.13 18.97
C GLN A 18 -11.31 -23.56 20.42
N LEU A 19 -10.17 -23.22 21.02
CA LEU A 19 -10.03 -23.23 22.47
C LEU A 19 -10.80 -22.01 23.00
N ARG A 20 -12.06 -22.25 23.35
CA ARG A 20 -12.81 -21.40 24.26
C ARG A 20 -12.14 -21.50 25.63
N THR A 21 -11.20 -20.60 25.91
CA THR A 21 -10.74 -20.40 27.28
C THR A 21 -11.74 -19.46 27.95
N ALA A 22 -12.41 -19.95 28.99
CA ALA A 22 -13.28 -19.17 29.83
C ALA A 22 -12.48 -18.03 30.49
N CYS A 23 -12.83 -16.77 30.18
CA CYS A 23 -12.35 -15.62 30.93
C CYS A 23 -13.09 -15.55 32.27
N ALA A 24 -12.33 -15.67 33.35
CA ALA A 24 -12.76 -15.23 34.67
C ALA A 24 -12.98 -13.70 34.67
N PRO A 25 -13.94 -13.17 35.45
CA PRO A 25 -14.18 -11.74 35.52
C PRO A 25 -13.09 -11.08 36.35
N LEU A 26 -12.13 -10.41 35.69
CA LEU A 26 -11.25 -9.44 36.33
C LEU A 26 -12.03 -8.14 36.50
N LEU A 27 -12.20 -7.74 37.76
CA LEU A 27 -12.78 -6.47 38.18
C LEU A 27 -11.95 -5.32 37.58
N ALA A 28 -12.49 -4.69 36.55
CA ALA A 28 -11.92 -3.49 35.95
C ALA A 28 -12.17 -2.30 36.89
N GLY A 29 -11.13 -1.90 37.63
CA GLY A 29 -11.08 -0.55 38.19
C GLY A 29 -11.02 0.48 37.07
N PRO A 30 -11.48 1.73 37.30
CA PRO A 30 -11.44 2.78 36.29
C PRO A 30 -9.98 3.13 35.98
N VAL A 31 -9.48 2.67 34.83
CA VAL A 31 -8.22 3.13 34.26
C VAL A 31 -8.47 4.55 33.76
N MET A 32 -8.24 5.53 34.62
CA MET A 32 -8.12 6.93 34.22
C MET A 32 -6.84 7.08 33.41
N SER A 33 -6.93 6.81 32.12
CA SER A 33 -5.90 7.11 31.11
C SER A 33 -5.82 8.63 30.94
N GLY A 34 -5.23 9.33 31.91
CA GLY A 34 -4.78 10.70 31.69
C GLY A 34 -3.79 10.71 30.53
N PRO A 35 -3.76 11.76 29.68
CA PRO A 35 -2.76 11.88 28.63
C PRO A 35 -1.39 11.77 29.28
N CYS A 36 -0.71 10.65 29.01
CA CYS A 36 0.60 10.38 29.57
C CYS A 36 1.56 11.37 28.93
N ALA A 37 1.76 12.51 29.60
CA ALA A 37 2.60 13.60 29.13
C ALA A 37 3.93 12.99 28.66
N ALA A 38 4.21 13.13 27.37
CA ALA A 38 5.40 12.54 26.79
C ALA A 38 6.62 13.02 27.58
N THR A 39 7.46 12.07 28.01
CA THR A 39 8.67 12.41 28.76
C THR A 39 9.53 13.37 27.92
N PRO A 40 10.27 14.31 28.55
CA PRO A 40 11.15 15.23 27.81
C PRO A 40 12.10 14.51 26.85
N ALA A 41 12.60 13.33 27.24
CA ALA A 41 13.44 12.48 26.39
C ALA A 41 12.72 12.01 25.12
N ARG A 42 11.46 11.57 25.22
CA ARG A 42 10.65 11.14 24.06
C ARG A 42 10.36 12.30 23.12
N GLN A 43 9.99 13.46 23.66
CA GLN A 43 9.78 14.68 22.88
C GLN A 43 11.05 15.08 22.13
N GLN A 44 12.20 15.02 22.79
CA GLN A 44 13.49 15.31 22.15
C GLN A 44 13.82 14.30 21.04
N ALA A 45 13.63 12.99 21.28
CA ALA A 45 13.86 11.97 20.26
C ALA A 45 12.94 12.13 19.04
N LYS A 46 11.66 12.48 19.24
CA LYS A 46 10.72 12.80 18.14
C LYS A 46 11.19 14.00 17.33
N ARG A 47 11.67 15.07 17.99
CA ARG A 47 12.23 16.24 17.29
C ARG A 47 13.43 15.85 16.43
N VAL A 48 14.38 15.10 16.99
CA VAL A 48 15.54 14.60 16.25
C VAL A 48 15.12 13.78 15.03
N LEU A 49 14.13 12.89 15.16
CA LEU A 49 13.60 12.12 14.03
C LEU A 49 12.99 13.03 12.95
N PHE A 50 12.17 14.01 13.33
CA PHE A 50 11.55 14.91 12.36
C PHE A 50 12.57 15.81 11.67
N ASP A 51 13.57 16.31 12.40
CA ASP A 51 14.67 17.10 11.82
C ASP A 51 15.49 16.25 10.82
N ALA A 52 15.74 14.99 11.15
CA ALA A 52 16.42 14.05 10.24
C ALA A 52 15.59 13.79 8.97
N ILE A 53 14.27 13.60 9.09
CA ILE A 53 13.37 13.42 7.93
C ILE A 53 13.34 14.68 7.06
N ASN A 54 13.22 15.87 7.65
CA ASN A 54 13.24 17.13 6.92
C ASN A 54 14.56 17.32 6.16
N LYS A 55 15.68 16.99 6.81
CA LYS A 55 17.00 17.01 6.16
C LYS A 55 17.07 16.02 4.99
N PHE A 56 16.60 14.79 5.19
CA PHE A 56 16.54 13.77 4.14
C PHE A 56 15.71 14.23 2.94
N ASP A 57 14.51 14.79 3.17
CA ASP A 57 13.67 15.30 2.10
C ASP A 57 14.31 16.47 1.36
N GLY A 58 15.00 17.38 2.07
CA GLY A 58 15.76 18.46 1.45
C GLY A 58 16.90 17.95 0.54
N MET A 59 17.64 16.92 0.97
CA MET A 59 18.67 16.30 0.14
C MET A 59 18.06 15.61 -1.09
N LYS A 60 16.91 14.96 -0.91
CA LYS A 60 16.18 14.27 -1.99
C LYS A 60 15.57 15.23 -2.99
N GLU A 61 15.15 16.42 -2.55
CA GLU A 61 14.67 17.48 -3.44
C GLU A 61 15.83 18.06 -4.28
N ARG A 62 16.99 18.26 -3.66
CA ARG A 62 18.23 18.75 -4.29
C ARG A 62 18.81 17.77 -5.30
N ASP A 63 19.03 16.52 -4.88
CA ASP A 63 19.78 15.51 -5.66
C ASP A 63 18.87 14.57 -6.46
N GLY A 64 17.57 14.60 -6.20
CA GLY A 64 16.59 13.71 -6.79
C GLY A 64 16.17 12.57 -5.86
N ALA A 65 15.25 11.75 -6.35
CA ALA A 65 14.78 10.56 -5.65
C ALA A 65 15.15 9.30 -6.42
N VAL A 66 15.16 8.15 -5.76
CA VAL A 66 15.38 6.86 -6.41
C VAL A 66 14.33 6.68 -7.51
N SER A 67 14.77 6.64 -8.77
CA SER A 67 13.87 6.43 -9.91
C SER A 67 13.51 4.95 -10.01
N ILE A 68 12.35 4.61 -9.46
CA ILE A 68 11.82 3.24 -9.45
C ILE A 68 10.75 3.21 -10.54
N ASP A 69 10.98 2.52 -11.67
CA ASP A 69 10.06 2.50 -12.82
C ASP A 69 9.13 1.28 -12.79
N PHE A 70 7.89 1.50 -12.32
CA PHE A 70 7.01 0.38 -11.95
C PHE A 70 6.50 -0.35 -13.18
N GLY A 71 6.93 -1.60 -13.32
CA GLY A 71 6.45 -2.48 -14.39
C GLY A 71 7.35 -2.61 -15.61
N VAL A 72 8.55 -2.06 -15.59
CA VAL A 72 9.64 -2.49 -16.47
C VAL A 72 10.53 -3.49 -15.74
N LYS A 73 10.97 -4.53 -16.46
CA LYS A 73 11.67 -5.69 -15.90
C LYS A 73 12.93 -5.26 -15.10
N GLY A 74 12.93 -5.39 -13.77
CA GLY A 74 14.09 -5.97 -13.09
C GLY A 74 14.67 -5.37 -11.80
N GLY A 75 14.22 -4.24 -11.26
CA GLY A 75 14.91 -3.60 -10.10
C GLY A 75 14.12 -3.46 -8.79
N GLU A 76 12.80 -3.53 -8.83
CA GLU A 76 11.96 -2.94 -7.77
C GLU A 76 11.48 -3.95 -6.73
N LEU A 77 11.32 -5.19 -7.20
CA LEU A 77 10.92 -6.30 -6.36
C LEU A 77 12.12 -7.21 -6.23
N ASP A 78 12.35 -7.65 -5.00
CA ASP A 78 13.28 -8.73 -4.75
C ASP A 78 12.86 -9.96 -5.58
N LYS A 79 13.83 -10.59 -6.25
CA LYS A 79 13.54 -11.63 -7.26
C LYS A 79 12.89 -12.86 -6.61
N ASP A 80 13.26 -13.16 -5.38
CA ASP A 80 12.85 -14.35 -4.66
C ASP A 80 11.53 -14.12 -3.90
N SER A 81 11.46 -13.04 -3.11
CA SER A 81 10.30 -12.76 -2.26
C SER A 81 9.19 -12.02 -3.00
N ARG A 82 9.51 -11.35 -4.13
CA ARG A 82 8.62 -10.45 -4.85
C ARG A 82 8.11 -9.27 -4.02
N ALA A 83 8.72 -9.04 -2.87
CA ALA A 83 8.42 -7.93 -1.99
C ALA A 83 9.18 -6.66 -2.42
N PRO A 84 8.73 -5.47 -2.00
CA PRO A 84 9.43 -4.22 -2.25
C PRO A 84 10.87 -4.29 -1.75
N SER A 85 11.82 -3.91 -2.61
CA SER A 85 13.23 -3.86 -2.23
C SER A 85 13.44 -2.83 -1.11
N ASN A 86 14.36 -3.15 -0.20
CA ASN A 86 14.75 -2.26 0.88
C ASN A 86 15.85 -1.32 0.37
N LEU A 87 15.49 -0.06 0.16
CA LEU A 87 16.39 0.96 -0.38
C LEU A 87 17.58 1.25 0.53
N ALA A 88 17.43 1.10 1.85
CA ALA A 88 18.54 1.27 2.78
C ALA A 88 19.52 0.10 2.66
N ALA A 89 19.01 -1.14 2.72
CA ALA A 89 19.84 -2.34 2.68
C ALA A 89 20.57 -2.53 1.34
N ASN A 90 19.96 -2.09 0.23
CA ASN A 90 20.50 -2.29 -1.11
C ASN A 90 21.29 -1.07 -1.64
N GLY A 91 21.60 -0.08 -0.79
CA GLY A 91 22.33 1.12 -1.21
C GLY A 91 21.54 2.03 -2.16
N GLY A 92 20.21 1.88 -2.23
CA GLY A 92 19.34 2.65 -3.12
C GLY A 92 19.38 4.16 -2.85
N PHE A 93 19.53 4.57 -1.58
CA PHE A 93 19.69 5.99 -1.23
C PHE A 93 21.06 6.55 -1.65
N TYR A 94 22.12 5.76 -1.46
CA TYR A 94 23.48 6.12 -1.89
C TYR A 94 23.64 6.16 -3.42
N ALA A 95 22.84 5.39 -4.15
CA ALA A 95 22.80 5.43 -5.61
C ALA A 95 22.24 6.77 -6.16
N VAL A 96 21.53 7.55 -5.33
CA VAL A 96 21.12 8.93 -5.67
C VAL A 96 22.29 9.88 -5.41
N SER A 97 22.77 9.92 -4.17
CA SER A 97 23.97 10.64 -3.75
C SER A 97 24.44 10.18 -2.37
N ASP A 98 25.71 10.43 -2.06
CA ASP A 98 26.26 10.19 -0.71
C ASP A 98 25.52 10.97 0.38
N ASP A 99 25.06 12.18 0.08
CA ASP A 99 24.34 13.03 1.03
C ASP A 99 22.94 12.49 1.33
N VAL A 100 22.22 11.99 0.32
CA VAL A 100 20.92 11.34 0.49
C VAL A 100 21.08 10.05 1.30
N GLY A 101 22.13 9.26 1.02
CA GLY A 101 22.48 8.07 1.80
C GLY A 101 22.71 8.37 3.28
N ARG A 102 23.62 9.32 3.59
CA ARG A 102 23.92 9.72 4.98
C ARG A 102 22.71 10.33 5.71
N ALA A 103 21.87 11.08 4.99
CA ALA A 103 20.65 11.62 5.56
C ALA A 103 19.64 10.51 5.90
N ALA A 104 19.51 9.50 5.05
CA ALA A 104 18.68 8.32 5.33
C ALA A 104 19.18 7.56 6.56
N ASP A 105 20.50 7.34 6.68
CA ASP A 105 21.09 6.70 7.86
C ASP A 105 20.78 7.45 9.15
N SER A 106 20.79 8.80 9.09
CA SER A 106 20.42 9.64 10.24
C SER A 106 18.95 9.42 10.66
N VAL A 107 18.04 9.20 9.71
CA VAL A 107 16.63 8.87 10.01
C VAL A 107 16.54 7.50 10.67
N LEU A 108 17.25 6.50 10.15
CA LEU A 108 17.23 5.14 10.72
C LEU A 108 17.81 5.10 12.13
N GLN A 109 18.91 5.81 12.38
CA GLN A 109 19.49 5.95 13.72
C GLN A 109 18.51 6.62 14.70
N ALA A 110 17.77 7.64 14.25
CA ALA A 110 16.76 8.30 15.07
C ALA A 110 15.56 7.37 15.37
N VAL A 111 15.18 6.50 14.42
CA VAL A 111 14.17 5.45 14.64
C VAL A 111 14.63 4.46 15.71
N ASP A 112 15.87 3.97 15.63
CA ASP A 112 16.41 3.01 16.61
C ASP A 112 16.45 3.62 18.02
N ALA A 113 16.84 4.90 18.13
CA ALA A 113 16.81 5.61 19.42
C ALA A 113 15.38 5.78 19.97
N LEU A 114 14.40 6.01 19.08
CA LEU A 114 13.01 6.22 19.47
C LEU A 114 12.31 4.90 19.87
N GLU A 115 12.65 3.76 19.25
CA GLU A 115 12.12 2.43 19.61
C GLU A 115 12.31 2.12 21.10
N LEU A 116 13.46 2.49 21.68
CA LEU A 116 13.78 2.32 23.10
C LEU A 116 12.86 3.13 24.04
N LEU A 117 12.16 4.14 23.50
CA LEU A 117 11.31 5.08 24.25
C LEU A 117 9.81 4.88 23.98
N ASN A 118 9.43 3.76 23.35
CA ASN A 118 8.05 3.46 22.98
C ASN A 118 7.10 3.48 24.20
N PRO A 119 6.10 4.39 24.25
CA PRO A 119 5.13 4.42 25.35
C PRO A 119 4.17 3.24 25.34
N THR A 120 3.92 2.65 24.18
CA THR A 120 2.84 1.70 24.00
C THR A 120 3.37 0.27 24.07
N ALA A 121 3.27 -0.33 25.26
CA ALA A 121 3.73 -1.70 25.50
C ALA A 121 2.97 -2.75 24.65
N ASP A 122 1.65 -2.57 24.50
CA ASP A 122 0.79 -3.40 23.64
C ASP A 122 0.09 -2.54 22.58
N ALA A 123 0.71 -2.45 21.41
CA ALA A 123 0.18 -1.70 20.27
C ALA A 123 -1.04 -2.39 19.64
N THR A 124 -1.18 -3.71 19.85
CA THR A 124 -2.23 -4.52 19.23
C THR A 124 -3.44 -4.73 20.13
N GLN A 125 -3.45 -4.12 21.32
CA GLN A 125 -4.54 -4.24 22.28
C GLN A 125 -5.89 -3.96 21.59
N PHE A 126 -6.88 -4.81 21.83
CA PHE A 126 -8.23 -4.76 21.25
C PHE A 126 -8.32 -4.95 19.72
N PHE A 127 -7.24 -5.24 19.02
CA PHE A 127 -7.29 -5.39 17.56
C PHE A 127 -8.16 -6.59 17.13
N GLY A 128 -9.11 -6.36 16.22
CA GLY A 128 -10.08 -7.35 15.76
C GLY A 128 -11.18 -7.68 16.75
N THR A 129 -11.39 -6.85 17.77
CA THR A 129 -12.42 -7.04 18.82
C THR A 129 -13.53 -5.98 18.71
N ARG A 130 -14.60 -6.11 19.50
CA ARG A 130 -15.68 -5.10 19.54
C ARG A 130 -15.17 -3.76 20.08
N GLU A 131 -14.20 -3.82 20.98
CA GLU A 131 -13.50 -2.70 21.59
C GLU A 131 -12.41 -2.12 20.67
N GLY A 132 -12.26 -2.63 19.44
CA GLY A 132 -11.16 -2.27 18.56
C GLY A 132 -11.09 -0.81 18.10
N ALA A 133 -12.09 0.01 18.42
CA ALA A 133 -11.99 1.46 18.32
C ALA A 133 -11.02 2.07 19.36
N LEU A 134 -10.82 1.38 20.48
CA LEU A 134 -9.84 1.70 21.54
C LEU A 134 -8.44 1.15 21.23
N CYS A 135 -8.28 0.40 20.14
CA CYS A 135 -6.98 -0.12 19.75
C CYS A 135 -6.03 1.04 19.46
N PRO A 136 -4.81 1.07 20.03
CA PRO A 136 -3.84 2.15 19.79
C PRO A 136 -3.53 2.38 18.30
N LEU A 137 -3.59 1.31 17.49
CA LEU A 137 -3.37 1.40 16.05
C LEU A 137 -4.56 1.96 15.26
N HIS A 138 -5.75 2.07 15.85
CA HIS A 138 -6.97 2.50 15.18
C HIS A 138 -6.82 3.91 14.56
N GLY A 139 -7.39 4.11 13.36
CA GLY A 139 -7.41 5.38 12.66
C GLY A 139 -6.46 5.46 11.47
N SER A 140 -6.18 6.69 11.03
CA SER A 140 -5.38 6.97 9.82
C SER A 140 -3.94 7.34 10.16
N TRP A 141 -2.99 6.92 9.32
CA TRP A 141 -1.55 7.08 9.50
C TRP A 141 -0.88 7.42 8.17
N CYS A 142 -0.43 8.66 8.00
CA CYS A 142 0.22 9.18 6.79
C CYS A 142 1.70 8.87 6.78
N ASN A 143 2.20 8.36 5.65
CA ASN A 143 3.62 8.07 5.47
C ASN A 143 4.41 9.36 5.32
N ILE A 144 5.43 9.53 6.16
CA ILE A 144 6.36 10.67 6.10
C ILE A 144 7.79 10.23 5.78
N PHE A 145 8.14 8.96 6.01
CA PHE A 145 9.39 8.37 5.57
C PHE A 145 9.25 6.85 5.40
N THR A 146 9.94 6.28 4.41
CA THR A 146 10.00 4.83 4.23
C THR A 146 11.27 4.40 3.50
N THR A 147 11.74 3.19 3.80
CA THR A 147 12.80 2.52 3.03
C THR A 147 12.27 1.62 1.92
N ALA A 148 10.94 1.46 1.81
CA ALA A 148 10.33 0.62 0.79
C ALA A 148 10.29 1.35 -0.56
N ALA A 149 10.85 0.72 -1.59
CA ALA A 149 10.88 1.24 -2.95
C ALA A 149 9.48 1.54 -3.52
N ASP A 150 8.47 0.75 -3.17
CA ASP A 150 7.14 0.83 -3.76
C ASP A 150 6.28 2.00 -3.23
N ALA A 151 6.77 2.72 -2.22
CA ALA A 151 6.05 3.75 -1.50
C ALA A 151 6.58 5.18 -1.77
N THR A 152 7.53 5.34 -2.69
CA THR A 152 8.07 6.66 -3.07
C THR A 152 7.41 7.20 -4.34
N PHE A 153 6.78 8.37 -4.23
CA PHE A 153 6.20 9.12 -5.35
C PHE A 153 6.92 10.46 -5.47
N SER A 154 7.00 11.01 -6.68
CA SER A 154 7.57 12.33 -6.92
C SER A 154 6.80 13.07 -7.99
N ALA A 155 6.63 14.38 -7.79
CA ALA A 155 5.98 15.28 -8.75
C ALA A 155 6.66 15.28 -10.12
N LYS A 156 7.97 15.01 -10.16
CA LYS A 156 8.77 14.91 -11.40
C LYS A 156 8.61 13.57 -12.13
N SER A 157 7.96 12.57 -11.53
CA SER A 157 7.77 11.26 -12.16
C SER A 157 6.65 11.31 -13.22
N LYS A 158 6.69 10.40 -14.19
CA LYS A 158 5.59 10.20 -15.17
C LYS A 158 4.23 9.91 -14.52
N ARG A 159 4.23 9.45 -13.26
CA ARG A 159 3.04 9.05 -12.51
C ARG A 159 2.43 10.20 -11.70
N GLY A 160 3.15 11.32 -11.60
CA GLY A 160 2.77 12.44 -10.74
C GLY A 160 3.04 12.17 -9.27
N ASP A 161 2.59 13.10 -8.45
CA ASP A 161 2.74 13.05 -7.01
C ASP A 161 1.59 12.24 -6.37
N ALA A 162 1.80 11.73 -5.16
CA ALA A 162 0.77 11.01 -4.43
C ALA A 162 0.96 11.08 -2.92
N THR A 163 -0.16 11.12 -2.19
CA THR A 163 -0.15 10.93 -0.74
C THR A 163 -0.40 9.46 -0.41
N VAL A 164 0.40 8.92 0.51
CA VAL A 164 0.33 7.53 0.95
C VAL A 164 -0.03 7.49 2.43
N TYR A 165 -1.05 6.72 2.78
CA TYR A 165 -1.43 6.53 4.18
C TYR A 165 -2.04 5.15 4.41
N ASN A 166 -2.13 4.76 5.67
CA ASN A 166 -2.85 3.58 6.09
C ASN A 166 -4.09 3.98 6.88
N ARG A 167 -5.21 3.31 6.66
CA ARG A 167 -6.37 3.37 7.55
C ARG A 167 -6.53 2.03 8.23
N VAL A 168 -6.38 2.03 9.54
CA VAL A 168 -6.53 0.87 10.41
C VAL A 168 -7.90 0.92 11.05
N ASP A 169 -8.68 -0.14 10.83
CA ASP A 169 -9.93 -0.39 11.51
C ASP A 169 -9.72 -1.52 12.50
N GLY A 170 -9.41 -1.15 13.74
CA GLY A 170 -9.21 -2.09 14.83
C GLY A 170 -10.46 -2.87 15.19
N VAL A 171 -11.67 -2.42 14.84
CA VAL A 171 -12.91 -3.17 15.14
C VAL A 171 -13.04 -4.35 14.19
N THR A 172 -12.86 -4.11 12.89
CA THR A 172 -13.01 -5.17 11.87
C THR A 172 -11.75 -5.97 11.62
N GLY A 173 -10.62 -5.58 12.24
CA GLY A 173 -9.31 -6.18 11.98
C GLY A 173 -8.83 -5.94 10.55
N ARG A 174 -9.19 -4.80 9.95
CA ARG A 174 -8.84 -4.46 8.56
C ARG A 174 -7.85 -3.32 8.51
N VAL A 175 -6.94 -3.41 7.55
CA VAL A 175 -5.99 -2.33 7.23
C VAL A 175 -6.15 -2.00 5.76
N TRP A 176 -6.23 -0.71 5.45
CA TRP A 176 -6.26 -0.21 4.09
C TRP A 176 -4.98 0.56 3.82
N ASN A 177 -4.20 0.11 2.83
CA ASN A 177 -3.15 0.95 2.25
C ASN A 177 -3.80 1.82 1.18
N VAL A 178 -3.72 3.14 1.32
CA VAL A 178 -4.37 4.09 0.43
C VAL A 178 -3.32 5.00 -0.20
N ILE A 179 -3.38 5.11 -1.51
CA ILE A 179 -2.59 6.03 -2.33
C ILE A 179 -3.58 6.95 -3.02
N ASN A 180 -3.50 8.25 -2.75
CA ASN A 180 -4.23 9.27 -3.49
C ASN A 180 -3.27 9.95 -4.45
N PHE A 181 -3.53 9.83 -5.74
CA PHE A 181 -2.72 10.51 -6.75
C PHE A 181 -3.15 11.97 -6.82
N LEU A 182 -2.17 12.86 -6.82
CA LEU A 182 -2.35 14.29 -6.96
C LEU A 182 -2.28 14.66 -8.45
N GLY A 183 -3.02 15.69 -8.84
CA GLY A 183 -2.83 16.30 -10.16
C GLY A 183 -1.44 16.90 -10.27
N THR A 184 -0.87 16.96 -11.47
CA THR A 184 0.33 17.77 -11.71
C THR A 184 -0.04 19.25 -11.64
N GLU A 185 0.90 20.13 -11.28
CA GLU A 185 0.64 21.58 -11.11
C GLU A 185 -0.03 22.22 -12.33
N ASN A 186 0.22 21.68 -13.53
CA ASN A 186 -0.33 22.17 -14.80
C ASN A 186 -1.48 21.30 -15.34
N ALA A 187 -2.02 20.37 -14.55
CA ALA A 187 -3.11 19.51 -15.01
C ALA A 187 -4.42 20.30 -15.09
N THR A 188 -5.08 20.24 -16.25
CA THR A 188 -6.41 20.84 -16.47
C THR A 188 -7.57 20.05 -15.86
N GLY A 189 -7.27 18.96 -15.14
CA GLY A 189 -8.28 18.10 -14.52
C GLY A 189 -7.65 17.02 -13.63
N PRO A 190 -8.48 16.22 -12.94
CA PRO A 190 -8.00 15.21 -12.02
C PRO A 190 -7.19 14.09 -12.73
N PRO A 191 -6.28 13.42 -12.01
CA PRO A 191 -5.51 12.30 -12.56
C PRO A 191 -6.45 11.16 -12.97
N ALA A 192 -6.09 10.43 -14.04
CA ALA A 192 -6.90 9.34 -14.58
C ALA A 192 -7.21 8.27 -13.52
N LEU A 193 -6.23 7.96 -12.68
CA LEU A 193 -6.37 7.19 -11.46
C LEU A 193 -6.33 8.17 -10.28
N GLU A 194 -7.46 8.40 -9.63
CA GLU A 194 -7.56 9.32 -8.49
C GLU A 194 -7.05 8.64 -7.21
N GLN A 195 -7.35 7.36 -7.06
CA GLN A 195 -7.05 6.66 -5.83
C GLN A 195 -6.86 5.17 -6.06
N PHE A 196 -5.91 4.60 -5.35
CA PHE A 196 -5.65 3.18 -5.29
C PHE A 196 -5.67 2.73 -3.83
N ARG A 197 -6.42 1.67 -3.53
CA ARG A 197 -6.54 1.13 -2.18
C ARG A 197 -6.32 -0.37 -2.18
N VAL A 198 -5.58 -0.86 -1.21
CA VAL A 198 -5.40 -2.29 -0.97
C VAL A 198 -5.97 -2.61 0.39
N GLN A 199 -6.97 -3.48 0.41
CA GLN A 199 -7.54 -4.01 1.63
C GLN A 199 -6.74 -5.22 2.10
N LEU A 200 -6.32 -5.16 3.35
CA LEU A 200 -5.67 -6.21 4.10
C LEU A 200 -6.59 -6.63 5.26
N SER A 201 -6.64 -7.92 5.50
CA SER A 201 -7.09 -8.47 6.78
C SER A 201 -5.85 -8.59 7.66
N ALA A 202 -5.96 -8.24 8.93
CA ALA A 202 -4.85 -8.32 9.86
C ALA A 202 -5.23 -9.12 11.11
N THR A 203 -4.25 -9.79 11.69
CA THR A 203 -4.41 -10.57 12.93
C THR A 203 -3.28 -10.23 13.88
N ALA A 204 -3.60 -9.91 15.14
CA ALA A 204 -2.60 -9.71 16.18
C ALA A 204 -1.94 -11.06 16.53
N LEU A 205 -0.62 -11.14 16.35
CA LEU A 205 0.17 -12.31 16.72
C LEU A 205 0.91 -12.12 18.05
N SER A 206 1.18 -10.86 18.41
CA SER A 206 1.84 -10.47 19.67
C SER A 206 1.53 -8.99 19.95
N PRO A 207 1.87 -8.47 21.14
CA PRO A 207 1.67 -7.06 21.49
C PRO A 207 2.24 -6.04 20.49
N LYS A 208 3.20 -6.46 19.66
CA LYS A 208 3.86 -5.60 18.65
C LYS A 208 3.65 -6.08 17.22
N ARG A 209 3.10 -7.27 16.97
CA ARG A 209 3.10 -7.90 15.62
C ARG A 209 1.70 -8.07 15.06
N LEU A 210 1.49 -7.57 13.85
CA LEU A 210 0.32 -7.86 13.03
C LEU A 210 0.71 -8.70 11.82
N GLU A 211 0.07 -9.86 11.66
CA GLU A 211 0.05 -10.62 10.41
C GLU A 211 -0.92 -9.94 9.43
N LEU A 212 -0.56 -9.91 8.15
CA LEU A 212 -1.33 -9.27 7.09
C LEU A 212 -1.68 -10.27 5.98
N VAL A 213 -2.92 -10.22 5.52
CA VAL A 213 -3.42 -11.04 4.41
C VAL A 213 -4.14 -10.13 3.42
N PHE A 214 -3.65 -10.09 2.19
CA PHE A 214 -4.27 -9.32 1.11
C PHE A 214 -5.65 -9.88 0.77
N ARG A 215 -6.61 -8.98 0.57
CA ARG A 215 -8.00 -9.36 0.24
C ARG A 215 -8.42 -8.81 -1.11
N VAL A 216 -8.39 -7.49 -1.24
CA VAL A 216 -9.03 -6.80 -2.36
C VAL A 216 -8.21 -5.58 -2.76
N VAL A 217 -8.18 -5.29 -4.06
CA VAL A 217 -7.65 -4.02 -4.58
C VAL A 217 -8.80 -3.20 -5.15
N GLN A 218 -8.83 -1.91 -4.82
CA GLN A 218 -9.79 -0.96 -5.34
C GLN A 218 -9.06 0.17 -6.07
N ALA A 219 -9.52 0.51 -7.26
CA ALA A 219 -9.02 1.63 -8.04
C ALA A 219 -10.17 2.58 -8.37
N ARG A 220 -10.02 3.86 -8.04
CA ARG A 220 -10.96 4.92 -8.40
C ARG A 220 -10.44 5.66 -9.61
N LEU A 221 -11.16 5.53 -10.72
CA LEU A 221 -10.82 6.13 -12.01
C LEU A 221 -11.73 7.34 -12.29
N THR A 222 -11.13 8.39 -12.84
CA THR A 222 -11.82 9.58 -13.36
C THR A 222 -11.92 9.57 -14.89
N LYS A 223 -11.05 8.80 -15.54
CA LYS A 223 -11.03 8.57 -16.98
C LYS A 223 -10.98 7.07 -17.22
N LEU A 224 -11.87 6.56 -18.07
CA LEU A 224 -11.84 5.16 -18.50
C LEU A 224 -11.35 5.12 -19.94
N SER A 225 -10.12 4.62 -20.13
CA SER A 225 -9.60 4.34 -21.46
C SER A 225 -10.20 3.03 -21.94
N VAL A 226 -11.33 3.11 -22.65
CA VAL A 226 -11.90 1.95 -23.34
C VAL A 226 -11.27 1.91 -24.73
N PRO A 227 -10.68 0.79 -25.18
CA PRO A 227 -10.17 0.69 -26.53
C PRO A 227 -11.33 0.90 -27.50
N LEU A 228 -11.15 1.84 -28.45
CA LEU A 228 -12.18 2.28 -29.40
C LEU A 228 -12.97 1.14 -30.07
N PRO A 229 -12.34 0.01 -30.44
CA PRO A 229 -13.07 -1.06 -31.11
C PRO A 229 -14.14 -1.72 -30.23
N LEU A 230 -14.00 -1.70 -28.89
CA LEU A 230 -15.05 -2.18 -27.99
C LEU A 230 -16.27 -1.26 -27.99
N LEU A 231 -16.09 0.05 -28.20
CA LEU A 231 -17.19 1.02 -28.29
C LEU A 231 -17.89 0.95 -29.65
N CYS A 232 -17.15 0.70 -30.72
CA CYS A 232 -17.71 0.58 -32.07
C CYS A 232 -18.27 -0.81 -32.36
N PHE A 233 -17.97 -1.83 -31.55
CA PHE A 233 -18.39 -3.21 -31.76
C PHE A 233 -19.91 -3.37 -31.97
N PRO A 234 -20.79 -2.73 -31.19
CA PRO A 234 -22.24 -2.83 -31.40
C PRO A 234 -22.69 -2.17 -32.71
N LEU A 235 -22.09 -1.03 -33.09
CA LEU A 235 -22.39 -0.33 -34.34
C LEU A 235 -21.90 -1.11 -35.55
N LEU A 236 -20.73 -1.75 -35.44
CA LEU A 236 -20.18 -2.60 -36.48
C LEU A 236 -21.06 -3.83 -36.68
N ILE A 237 -21.45 -4.52 -35.60
CA ILE A 237 -22.42 -5.63 -35.65
C ILE A 237 -23.75 -5.19 -36.28
N ALA A 238 -24.26 -4.01 -35.93
CA ALA A 238 -25.50 -3.48 -36.49
C ALA A 238 -25.38 -3.17 -37.99
N ALA A 239 -24.23 -2.63 -38.44
CA ALA A 239 -23.96 -2.36 -39.84
C ALA A 239 -23.86 -3.65 -40.68
N PHE A 240 -23.15 -4.66 -40.17
CA PHE A 240 -23.07 -5.98 -40.82
C PHE A 240 -24.45 -6.64 -40.97
N ARG A 241 -25.32 -6.52 -39.95
CA ARG A 241 -26.70 -7.02 -40.02
C ARG A 241 -27.54 -6.29 -41.07
N ARG A 242 -27.40 -4.97 -41.21
CA ARG A 242 -28.14 -4.18 -42.23
C ARG A 242 -27.74 -4.54 -43.65
N LEU A 243 -26.49 -4.96 -43.87
CA LEU A 243 -25.97 -5.35 -45.18
C LEU A 243 -26.32 -6.79 -45.57
N GLY A 244 -27.10 -7.52 -44.77
CA GLY A 244 -27.49 -8.90 -45.06
C GLY A 244 -26.33 -9.90 -45.06
N LEU A 245 -25.17 -9.51 -44.53
CA LEU A 245 -24.01 -10.39 -44.44
C LEU A 245 -24.28 -11.42 -43.34
N PRO A 246 -24.10 -12.72 -43.62
CA PRO A 246 -24.25 -13.76 -42.60
C PRO A 246 -23.29 -13.46 -41.47
N ALA A 247 -23.75 -13.63 -40.22
CA ALA A 247 -22.90 -13.46 -39.05
C ALA A 247 -21.64 -14.34 -39.24
N LEU A 248 -20.49 -13.71 -39.47
CA LEU A 248 -19.19 -14.37 -39.62
C LEU A 248 -18.79 -14.99 -38.27
N GLY A 249 -19.44 -16.10 -37.92
CA GLY A 249 -19.45 -16.73 -36.59
C GLY A 249 -18.13 -17.37 -36.15
N GLY A 250 -16.98 -16.94 -36.66
CA GLY A 250 -15.68 -17.47 -36.25
C GLY A 250 -14.47 -16.68 -36.73
N VAL A 251 -14.56 -15.96 -37.86
CA VAL A 251 -13.40 -15.26 -38.45
C VAL A 251 -13.29 -13.80 -37.99
N LEU A 252 -14.42 -13.16 -37.69
CA LEU A 252 -14.44 -11.76 -37.25
C LEU A 252 -13.72 -11.51 -35.90
N PRO A 253 -13.82 -12.38 -34.88
CA PRO A 253 -13.07 -12.22 -33.63
C PRO A 253 -11.55 -12.27 -33.84
N LEU A 254 -11.08 -13.11 -34.76
CA LEU A 254 -9.66 -13.28 -35.08
C LEU A 254 -9.09 -12.05 -35.81
N LEU A 255 -9.79 -11.52 -36.82
CA LEU A 255 -9.37 -10.29 -37.51
C LEU A 255 -9.43 -9.06 -36.60
N LEU A 256 -10.43 -8.97 -35.71
CA LEU A 256 -10.50 -7.89 -34.72
C LEU A 256 -9.36 -7.97 -33.70
N SER A 257 -8.98 -9.18 -33.26
CA SER A 257 -7.87 -9.35 -32.31
C SER A 257 -6.54 -8.82 -32.87
N ALA A 258 -6.30 -8.97 -34.18
CA ALA A 258 -5.11 -8.43 -34.84
C ALA A 258 -5.17 -6.90 -35.00
N PHE A 259 -6.35 -6.32 -35.23
CA PHE A 259 -6.52 -4.86 -35.33
C PHE A 259 -6.47 -4.16 -33.96
N LEU A 260 -6.99 -4.80 -32.90
CA LEU A 260 -7.05 -4.26 -31.54
C LEU A 260 -5.67 -3.99 -30.91
N VAL A 261 -4.60 -4.62 -31.41
CA VAL A 261 -3.23 -4.45 -30.87
C VAL A 261 -2.63 -3.07 -31.17
N LYS A 262 -3.16 -2.32 -32.15
CA LYS A 262 -2.60 -1.03 -32.58
C LYS A 262 -3.54 0.18 -32.51
N VAL A 263 -4.81 0.01 -32.11
CA VAL A 263 -5.73 1.15 -32.02
C VAL A 263 -5.48 1.92 -30.71
N PRO A 264 -5.17 3.23 -30.76
CA PRO A 264 -5.01 4.03 -29.55
C PRO A 264 -6.31 4.01 -28.74
N ALA A 265 -6.21 3.73 -27.44
CA ALA A 265 -7.35 3.85 -26.55
C ALA A 265 -7.72 5.33 -26.42
N LEU A 266 -8.96 5.70 -26.76
CA LEU A 266 -9.46 7.05 -26.51
C LEU A 266 -9.87 7.13 -25.03
N PRO A 267 -9.27 8.03 -24.23
CA PRO A 267 -9.72 8.27 -22.87
C PRO A 267 -11.10 8.92 -22.94
N LEU A 268 -12.16 8.16 -22.70
CA LEU A 268 -13.49 8.75 -22.61
C LEU A 268 -13.62 9.50 -21.28
N PRO A 269 -13.96 10.81 -21.29
CA PRO A 269 -14.29 11.50 -20.06
C PRO A 269 -15.53 10.83 -19.49
N LEU A 270 -15.49 10.45 -18.21
CA LEU A 270 -16.65 9.84 -17.55
C LEU A 270 -17.77 10.87 -17.24
N PHE A 271 -17.79 12.03 -17.90
CA PHE A 271 -18.74 13.13 -17.69
C PHE A 271 -18.93 13.47 -16.19
N GLY A 272 -17.82 13.54 -15.45
CA GLY A 272 -17.82 13.78 -14.01
C GLY A 272 -18.15 12.56 -13.12
N ARG A 273 -18.53 11.42 -13.71
CA ARG A 273 -18.76 10.18 -12.96
C ARG A 273 -17.42 9.55 -12.58
N ARG A 274 -17.31 9.09 -11.33
CA ARG A 274 -16.13 8.37 -10.84
C ARG A 274 -16.44 6.89 -10.84
N VAL A 275 -15.61 6.08 -11.48
CA VAL A 275 -15.79 4.61 -11.54
C VAL A 275 -14.86 3.98 -10.51
N SER A 276 -15.41 3.16 -9.63
CA SER A 276 -14.62 2.36 -8.68
C SER A 276 -14.55 0.92 -9.17
N LEU A 277 -13.37 0.47 -9.55
CA LEU A 277 -13.12 -0.92 -9.91
C LEU A 277 -12.63 -1.68 -8.69
N THR A 278 -13.28 -2.79 -8.36
CA THR A 278 -12.90 -3.67 -7.27
C THR A 278 -12.43 -4.98 -7.85
N PHE A 279 -11.16 -5.30 -7.63
CA PHE A 279 -10.55 -6.54 -8.07
C PHE A 279 -10.36 -7.44 -6.86
N PRO A 280 -10.96 -8.64 -6.82
CA PRO A 280 -10.51 -9.62 -5.85
C PRO A 280 -9.04 -9.87 -6.14
N VAL A 281 -8.19 -9.80 -5.12
CA VAL A 281 -6.84 -10.36 -5.26
C VAL A 281 -7.08 -11.84 -5.57
N PRO A 282 -6.45 -12.42 -6.62
CA PRO A 282 -6.64 -13.83 -6.96
C PRO A 282 -6.53 -14.61 -5.66
N GLY A 283 -7.67 -15.16 -5.22
CA GLY A 283 -7.75 -15.77 -3.90
C GLY A 283 -6.74 -16.91 -3.82
N PRO A 284 -6.49 -17.47 -2.62
CA PRO A 284 -5.61 -18.60 -2.43
C PRO A 284 -5.73 -19.64 -3.54
N ALA A 285 -6.95 -19.98 -3.97
CA ALA A 285 -7.24 -20.91 -5.06
C ALA A 285 -6.60 -20.56 -6.43
N LEU A 286 -6.67 -19.31 -6.89
CA LEU A 286 -6.20 -18.93 -8.24
C LEU A 286 -4.68 -18.75 -8.27
N THR A 287 -4.10 -18.26 -7.18
CA THR A 287 -2.64 -18.32 -6.96
C THR A 287 -2.14 -19.73 -6.74
N SER A 288 -2.87 -20.61 -6.05
CA SER A 288 -2.46 -22.00 -5.84
C SER A 288 -2.39 -22.79 -7.15
N VAL A 289 -3.26 -22.49 -8.13
CA VAL A 289 -3.21 -23.10 -9.47
C VAL A 289 -2.03 -22.55 -10.30
N LEU A 290 -1.79 -21.23 -10.27
CA LEU A 290 -0.66 -20.60 -10.99
C LEU A 290 0.72 -20.94 -10.42
N PHE A 291 0.79 -21.27 -9.12
CA PHE A 291 2.03 -21.57 -8.41
C PHE A 291 2.12 -23.02 -7.93
N PHE A 292 1.26 -23.92 -8.43
CA PHE A 292 1.26 -25.35 -8.10
C PHE A 292 2.62 -26.03 -8.34
N PHE A 293 3.47 -25.44 -9.20
CA PHE A 293 4.81 -25.91 -9.52
C PHE A 293 5.94 -25.31 -8.67
N SER A 294 5.66 -24.36 -7.76
CA SER A 294 6.69 -23.77 -6.87
C SER A 294 6.47 -24.23 -5.43
N ARG A 295 7.31 -25.17 -4.96
CA ARG A 295 7.27 -25.75 -3.60
C ARG A 295 7.90 -24.88 -2.50
N LYS A 296 8.28 -23.63 -2.78
CA LYS A 296 8.91 -22.76 -1.76
C LYS A 296 7.85 -22.15 -0.84
N GLU A 297 8.01 -22.35 0.47
CA GLU A 297 7.20 -21.68 1.49
C GLU A 297 7.31 -20.16 1.33
N ARG A 298 6.17 -19.47 1.34
CA ARG A 298 6.15 -18.02 1.18
C ARG A 298 6.32 -17.35 2.54
N PRO A 299 7.17 -16.31 2.65
CA PRO A 299 7.26 -15.53 3.87
C PRO A 299 5.90 -14.87 4.16
N ARG A 300 5.44 -14.97 5.42
CA ARG A 300 4.21 -14.32 5.88
C ARG A 300 4.40 -12.81 5.83
N ALA A 301 3.41 -12.10 5.32
CA ALA A 301 3.40 -10.65 5.41
C ALA A 301 3.04 -10.26 6.84
N TYR A 302 3.92 -9.53 7.51
CA TYR A 302 3.67 -8.97 8.83
C TYR A 302 4.42 -7.65 8.97
N PHE A 303 4.04 -6.87 9.98
CA PHE A 303 4.91 -5.83 10.51
C PHE A 303 4.98 -5.89 12.02
N ASP A 304 6.11 -5.41 12.54
CA ASP A 304 6.39 -5.17 13.94
C ASP A 304 6.32 -3.68 14.22
N VAL A 305 5.52 -3.29 15.21
CA VAL A 305 5.45 -1.93 15.73
C VAL A 305 6.68 -1.68 16.59
N LEU A 306 7.53 -0.74 16.16
CA LEU A 306 8.73 -0.33 16.89
C LEU A 306 8.39 0.77 17.89
N TYR A 307 7.56 1.72 17.46
CA TYR A 307 7.13 2.85 18.27
C TYR A 307 5.69 3.22 17.94
N LEU A 308 4.90 3.54 18.95
CA LEU A 308 3.55 4.05 18.79
C LEU A 308 3.20 5.01 19.92
N ASP A 309 2.77 6.21 19.56
CA ASP A 309 2.08 7.15 20.44
C ASP A 309 0.86 7.74 19.72
N ASP A 310 0.21 8.74 20.33
CA ASP A 310 -1.01 9.35 19.80
C ASP A 310 -0.82 10.03 18.44
N GLU A 311 0.41 10.40 18.08
CA GLU A 311 0.73 11.18 16.87
C GLU A 311 1.56 10.41 15.86
N LEU A 312 2.41 9.48 16.31
CA LEU A 312 3.47 8.87 15.52
C LEU A 312 3.46 7.35 15.66
N ARG A 313 3.62 6.68 14.53
CA ARG A 313 3.76 5.24 14.40
C ARG A 313 5.00 4.91 13.58
N VAL A 314 5.84 4.01 14.09
CA VAL A 314 6.96 3.43 13.37
C VAL A 314 6.82 1.92 13.35
N HIS A 315 6.96 1.32 12.17
CA HIS A 315 6.93 -0.14 12.05
C HIS A 315 7.96 -0.66 11.05
N ARG A 316 8.32 -1.94 11.23
CA ARG A 316 9.23 -2.70 10.37
C ARG A 316 8.48 -3.87 9.74
N THR A 317 8.56 -4.05 8.43
CA THR A 317 7.95 -5.22 7.77
C THR A 317 8.83 -6.46 7.91
N GLY A 318 8.30 -7.64 7.56
CA GLY A 318 9.09 -8.88 7.50
C GLY A 318 10.28 -8.86 6.53
N GLN A 319 10.37 -7.87 5.65
CA GLN A 319 11.51 -7.63 4.74
C GLN A 319 12.48 -6.55 5.25
N GLY A 320 12.29 -6.11 6.50
CA GLY A 320 13.12 -5.08 7.12
C GLY A 320 12.82 -3.66 6.64
N ASN A 321 11.77 -3.44 5.84
CA ASN A 321 11.40 -2.09 5.42
C ASN A 321 10.85 -1.29 6.60
N ILE A 322 11.35 -0.08 6.81
CA ILE A 322 10.87 0.83 7.84
C ILE A 322 9.84 1.78 7.24
N PHE A 323 8.79 2.05 8.01
CA PHE A 323 7.78 3.06 7.72
C PHE A 323 7.60 3.94 8.95
N VAL A 324 7.79 5.25 8.77
CA VAL A 324 7.51 6.27 9.76
C VAL A 324 6.26 7.02 9.32
N GLN A 325 5.25 7.03 10.18
CA GLN A 325 3.94 7.53 9.85
C GLN A 325 3.39 8.43 10.96
N ARG A 326 2.69 9.49 10.57
CA ARG A 326 2.06 10.44 11.49
C ARG A 326 0.55 10.40 11.35
N LYS A 327 -0.20 10.69 12.41
CA LYS A 327 -1.63 10.99 12.28
C LYS A 327 -1.82 12.15 11.27
N PRO A 328 -2.82 12.06 10.39
CA PRO A 328 -3.14 13.17 9.49
C PRO A 328 -3.53 14.42 10.29
N LEU A 329 -3.26 15.59 9.72
CA LEU A 329 -3.77 16.86 10.27
C LEU A 329 -5.26 17.08 9.96
N TRP A 330 -5.83 16.31 9.03
CA TRP A 330 -7.27 16.27 8.77
C TRP A 330 -7.94 15.29 9.74
N GLY A 331 -8.33 15.79 10.91
CA GLY A 331 -9.15 15.08 11.89
C GLY A 331 -10.63 15.18 11.57
#